data_AF-J3AI30-F1
#
_entry.id   AF-J3AI30-F1
#
_cell.length_a   1.000
_cell.length_b   1.000
_cell.length_c   1.000
_cell.angle_alpha   90.00
_cell.angle_beta   90.00
_cell.angle_gamma   90.00
#
_symmetry.space_group_name_H-M   'P 1'
#
loop_
_entity.id
_entity.type
_entity.pdbx_description
1 polymer ?
#
loop_
_entity_poly.entity_id
_entity_poly.type
_entity_poly.pdbx_seq_one_letter_code
_entity_poly.pdbx_strand_id
1 'polypeptide(L)'
;MERTLDSMAFDSGATSFSGDSGEDEQSLFPKTIPQKVSEDEWKALKASNIDGAAESGQTTYTLMDMDGDGQRDLIVETYSGGTGMFSYTETYRRSEGRFISTTSEPAHESGSLFHTNDRGANQSVNWIKVRGKMYVAYRNGSYGVDQVFLLNPLKINNKVPTLTVRYGYQLTVPHTQYMEDGTTPFELDPALQKVLAKALIKVNASEAQETGQQKTPICPIPSSAQDSDDYYSFGASYYAVEPVADMPVVIGNECFIARLINWYGSYSDKDGLFALLTLRKPGSEDQARSYSVNGRRHITRVSTSIGKAEGGAEYF
;
A
#
# COMPACT_ATOMS: atom_id res chain seq x y z
N MET A 1 -5.21 9.96 10.65
CA MET A 1 -5.13 10.64 9.34
C MET A 1 -6.34 10.24 8.50
N GLU A 2 -6.61 8.95 8.43
CA GLU A 2 -7.76 8.24 7.88
C GLU A 2 -9.07 8.96 8.20
N ARG A 3 -9.42 9.14 9.48
CA ARG A 3 -10.63 9.90 9.87
C ARG A 3 -10.75 11.29 9.25
N THR A 4 -9.63 11.97 9.01
CA THR A 4 -9.61 13.29 8.36
C THR A 4 -9.85 13.16 6.86
N LEU A 5 -9.24 12.18 6.19
CA LEU A 5 -9.49 11.87 4.78
C LEU A 5 -10.95 11.44 4.57
N ASP A 6 -11.48 10.57 5.43
CA ASP A 6 -12.87 10.10 5.41
C ASP A 6 -13.85 11.29 5.56
N SER A 7 -13.54 12.25 6.43
CA SER A 7 -14.37 13.46 6.60
C SER A 7 -14.38 14.39 5.39
N MET A 8 -13.41 14.23 4.48
CA MET A 8 -13.30 14.98 3.22
C MET A 8 -13.72 14.13 2.02
N ALA A 9 -14.06 12.86 2.23
CA ALA A 9 -14.49 11.96 1.19
C ALA A 9 -15.76 12.52 0.53
N PHE A 10 -15.81 12.37 -0.78
CA PHE A 10 -16.93 12.85 -1.57
C PHE A 10 -18.07 11.83 -1.60
N ASP A 11 -19.30 12.27 -1.33
CA ASP A 11 -20.41 11.36 -1.02
C ASP A 11 -21.67 11.55 -1.89
N SER A 12 -21.59 12.21 -3.06
CA SER A 12 -22.82 12.38 -3.88
C SER A 12 -22.59 12.67 -5.35
N GLY A 13 -23.20 11.87 -6.24
CA GLY A 13 -23.35 12.20 -7.67
C GLY A 13 -22.55 11.34 -8.65
N ALA A 14 -21.79 10.36 -8.15
CA ALA A 14 -21.11 9.38 -9.00
C ALA A 14 -22.08 8.30 -9.51
N THR A 15 -21.91 7.88 -10.76
CA THR A 15 -22.50 6.65 -11.31
C THR A 15 -21.36 5.72 -11.70
N SER A 16 -21.29 4.54 -11.09
CA SER A 16 -20.32 3.51 -11.44
C SER A 16 -20.98 2.33 -12.15
N PHE A 17 -20.30 1.76 -13.13
CA PHE A 17 -20.70 0.56 -13.86
C PHE A 17 -19.47 -0.21 -14.34
N SER A 18 -19.60 -1.52 -14.47
CA SER A 18 -18.51 -2.38 -14.95
C SER A 18 -18.60 -2.59 -16.46
N GLY A 19 -17.48 -2.98 -17.06
CA GLY A 19 -17.44 -3.57 -18.39
C GLY A 19 -18.21 -4.90 -18.44
N ASP A 20 -18.62 -5.28 -19.65
CA ASP A 20 -19.21 -6.59 -19.93
C ASP A 20 -18.12 -7.67 -19.91
N SER A 21 -18.44 -8.89 -19.48
CA SER A 21 -17.48 -10.00 -19.52
C SER A 21 -17.24 -10.49 -20.96
N GLY A 22 -15.97 -10.57 -21.34
CA GLY A 22 -15.46 -11.17 -22.59
C GLY A 22 -14.93 -12.59 -22.40
N GLU A 23 -14.22 -13.09 -23.41
CA GLU A 23 -13.45 -14.34 -23.32
C GLU A 23 -12.22 -14.14 -22.43
N ASP A 24 -11.73 -15.20 -21.79
CA ASP A 24 -10.51 -15.19 -20.96
C ASP A 24 -10.46 -14.09 -19.86
N GLU A 25 -11.61 -13.82 -19.22
CA GLU A 25 -11.75 -12.78 -18.18
C GLU A 25 -11.45 -11.35 -18.66
N GLN A 26 -11.44 -11.13 -19.98
CA GLN A 26 -11.32 -9.80 -20.56
C GLN A 26 -12.55 -8.95 -20.19
N SER A 27 -12.32 -7.70 -19.79
CA SER A 27 -13.39 -6.71 -19.66
C SER A 27 -13.63 -6.02 -21.00
N LEU A 28 -14.87 -6.06 -21.49
CA LEU A 28 -15.29 -5.39 -22.72
C LEU A 28 -16.07 -4.11 -22.39
N PHE A 29 -16.00 -3.11 -23.26
CA PHE A 29 -16.84 -1.93 -23.12
C PHE A 29 -18.34 -2.32 -23.20
N PRO A 30 -19.23 -1.79 -22.33
CA PRO A 30 -20.61 -2.24 -22.26
C PRO A 30 -21.36 -2.11 -23.60
N LYS A 31 -22.23 -3.08 -23.92
CA LYS A 31 -23.03 -3.06 -25.16
C LYS A 31 -24.28 -2.21 -25.07
N THR A 32 -24.79 -2.01 -23.85
CA THR A 32 -26.02 -1.25 -23.59
C THR A 32 -25.76 -0.12 -22.62
N ILE A 33 -26.64 0.89 -22.64
CA ILE A 33 -26.51 2.05 -21.77
C ILE A 33 -26.68 1.62 -20.30
N PRO A 34 -25.69 1.86 -19.42
CA PRO A 34 -25.81 1.51 -18.01
C PRO A 34 -26.84 2.37 -17.29
N GLN A 35 -27.38 1.87 -16.18
CA GLN A 35 -28.34 2.61 -15.38
C GLN A 35 -27.75 3.94 -14.90
N LYS A 36 -28.54 5.03 -14.96
CA LYS A 36 -28.13 6.40 -14.56
C LYS A 36 -27.00 7.01 -15.41
N VAL A 37 -26.74 6.44 -16.59
CA VAL A 37 -25.98 7.08 -17.68
C VAL A 37 -27.00 7.67 -18.64
N SER A 38 -26.83 8.94 -19.02
CA SER A 38 -27.70 9.61 -19.99
C SER A 38 -27.32 9.23 -21.43
N GLU A 39 -28.24 9.39 -22.38
CA GLU A 39 -27.96 9.12 -23.81
C GLU A 39 -26.78 9.95 -24.34
N ASP A 40 -26.65 11.19 -23.87
CA ASP A 40 -25.58 12.11 -24.25
C ASP A 40 -24.21 11.66 -23.70
N GLU A 41 -24.16 11.22 -22.45
CA GLU A 41 -22.94 10.63 -21.87
C GLU A 41 -22.57 9.32 -22.55
N TRP A 42 -23.57 8.50 -22.86
CA TRP A 42 -23.38 7.25 -23.59
C TRP A 42 -22.82 7.48 -25.00
N LYS A 43 -23.33 8.50 -25.69
CA LYS A 43 -22.79 8.92 -26.99
C LYS A 43 -21.34 9.39 -26.85
N ALA A 44 -21.02 10.15 -25.81
CA ALA A 44 -19.67 10.63 -25.55
C ALA A 44 -18.70 9.47 -25.23
N LEU A 45 -19.09 8.53 -24.37
CA LEU A 45 -18.29 7.34 -24.05
C LEU A 45 -17.94 6.55 -25.32
N LYS A 46 -18.94 6.23 -26.15
CA LYS A 46 -18.73 5.50 -27.42
C LYS A 46 -17.87 6.29 -28.41
N ALA A 47 -17.99 7.61 -28.43
CA ALA A 47 -17.17 8.43 -29.30
C ALA A 47 -15.70 8.41 -28.86
N SER A 48 -15.42 8.27 -27.56
CA SER A 48 -14.11 8.54 -26.96
C SER A 48 -13.04 7.49 -27.23
N ASN A 49 -13.39 6.34 -27.82
CA ASN A 49 -12.47 5.20 -28.03
C ASN A 49 -11.66 4.89 -26.76
N ILE A 50 -12.36 4.79 -25.63
CA ILE A 50 -11.74 4.38 -24.37
C ILE A 50 -11.50 2.88 -24.50
N ASP A 51 -10.27 2.52 -24.85
CA ASP A 51 -9.83 1.13 -24.94
C ASP A 51 -9.64 0.58 -23.52
N GLY A 52 -10.75 0.21 -22.90
CA GLY A 52 -10.75 -0.51 -21.63
C GLY A 52 -10.82 -2.00 -21.91
N ALA A 53 -9.67 -2.65 -21.95
CA ALA A 53 -9.57 -4.09 -21.79
C ALA A 53 -8.12 -4.42 -21.49
N ALA A 54 -7.75 -4.47 -20.20
CA ALA A 54 -6.54 -5.19 -19.84
C ALA A 54 -6.62 -6.61 -20.45
N GLU A 55 -5.47 -7.15 -20.86
CA GLU A 55 -5.38 -8.53 -21.36
C GLU A 55 -5.93 -9.55 -20.36
N SER A 56 -6.07 -9.16 -19.08
CA SER A 56 -6.82 -9.86 -18.04
C SER A 56 -7.37 -8.88 -16.99
N GLY A 57 -8.61 -9.06 -16.55
CA GLY A 57 -9.18 -8.36 -15.38
C GLY A 57 -10.35 -7.40 -15.66
N GLN A 58 -11.05 -7.03 -14.60
CA GLN A 58 -12.27 -6.22 -14.65
C GLN A 58 -11.97 -4.73 -14.80
N THR A 59 -12.63 -4.07 -15.75
CA THR A 59 -12.65 -2.60 -15.86
C THR A 59 -13.93 -2.04 -15.27
N THR A 60 -13.79 -0.99 -14.46
CA THR A 60 -14.89 -0.22 -13.88
C THR A 60 -14.81 1.22 -14.36
N TYR A 61 -15.97 1.77 -14.70
CA TYR A 61 -16.15 3.14 -15.16
C TYR A 61 -16.95 3.91 -14.13
N THR A 62 -16.48 5.10 -13.75
CA THR A 62 -17.19 5.99 -12.83
C THR A 62 -17.36 7.37 -13.46
N LEU A 63 -18.62 7.79 -13.65
CA LEU A 63 -18.97 9.12 -14.12
C LEU A 63 -19.24 10.05 -12.93
N MET A 64 -18.51 11.15 -12.85
CA MET A 64 -18.69 12.16 -11.81
C MET A 64 -18.16 13.53 -12.25
N ASP A 65 -18.75 14.61 -11.75
CA ASP A 65 -18.25 15.97 -11.98
C ASP A 65 -17.01 16.24 -11.11
N MET A 66 -15.82 16.29 -11.73
CA MET A 66 -14.54 16.43 -11.02
C MET A 66 -14.05 17.89 -10.95
N ASP A 67 -14.40 18.75 -11.91
CA ASP A 67 -14.01 20.17 -11.92
C ASP A 67 -15.11 21.19 -11.56
N GLY A 68 -16.35 20.73 -11.37
CA GLY A 68 -17.48 21.52 -10.92
C GLY A 68 -18.20 22.27 -12.05
N ASP A 69 -18.02 21.88 -13.30
CA ASP A 69 -18.65 22.53 -14.46
C ASP A 69 -20.10 22.05 -14.71
N GLY A 70 -20.57 21.08 -13.92
CA GLY A 70 -21.90 20.47 -14.06
C GLY A 70 -22.00 19.36 -15.10
N GLN A 71 -20.92 19.07 -15.82
CA GLN A 71 -20.77 17.90 -16.67
C GLN A 71 -19.96 16.84 -15.94
N ARG A 72 -20.38 15.57 -16.07
CA ARG A 72 -19.63 14.47 -15.47
C ARG A 72 -18.43 14.11 -16.34
N ASP A 73 -17.28 14.05 -15.70
CA ASP A 73 -16.03 13.48 -16.19
C ASP A 73 -16.01 11.96 -15.95
N LEU A 74 -14.95 11.30 -16.42
CA LEU A 74 -14.82 9.84 -16.34
C LEU A 74 -13.56 9.44 -15.58
N ILE A 75 -13.72 8.47 -14.70
CA ILE A 75 -12.66 7.66 -14.10
C ILE A 75 -12.77 6.24 -14.70
N VAL A 76 -11.65 5.67 -15.12
CA VAL A 76 -11.54 4.29 -15.58
C VAL A 76 -10.56 3.56 -14.68
N GLU A 77 -11.02 2.50 -14.02
CA GLU A 77 -10.20 1.66 -13.16
C GLU A 77 -10.06 0.29 -13.81
N THR A 78 -8.84 -0.15 -14.07
CA THR A 78 -8.55 -1.43 -14.71
C THR A 78 -7.69 -2.27 -13.80
N TYR A 79 -8.23 -3.40 -13.35
CA TYR A 79 -7.45 -4.43 -12.68
C TYR A 79 -6.67 -5.23 -13.72
N SER A 80 -5.37 -5.37 -13.54
CA SER A 80 -4.47 -6.08 -14.46
C SER A 80 -3.92 -7.39 -13.88
N GLY A 81 -4.28 -7.75 -12.65
CA GLY A 81 -3.84 -9.01 -12.04
C GLY A 81 -2.33 -9.12 -11.83
N GLY A 82 -1.81 -10.34 -12.02
CA GLY A 82 -0.42 -10.70 -11.75
C GLY A 82 -0.11 -10.95 -10.26
N THR A 83 1.16 -11.24 -9.96
CA THR A 83 1.60 -11.53 -8.58
C THR A 83 1.47 -10.33 -7.64
N GLY A 84 1.51 -9.10 -8.18
CA GLY A 84 1.32 -7.85 -7.46
C GLY A 84 -0.14 -7.37 -7.41
N MET A 85 -1.07 -7.96 -8.17
CA MET A 85 -2.49 -7.55 -8.16
C MET A 85 -2.64 -6.03 -8.40
N PHE A 86 -2.17 -5.57 -9.55
CA PHE A 86 -2.16 -4.15 -9.87
C PHE A 86 -3.53 -3.64 -10.32
N SER A 87 -3.87 -2.43 -9.88
CA SER A 87 -5.01 -1.65 -10.37
C SER A 87 -4.53 -0.31 -10.89
N TYR A 88 -4.91 0.02 -12.13
CA TYR A 88 -4.56 1.28 -12.79
C TYR A 88 -5.79 2.19 -12.85
N THR A 89 -5.61 3.47 -12.56
CA THR A 89 -6.70 4.45 -12.59
C THR A 89 -6.38 5.55 -13.58
N GLU A 90 -7.25 5.74 -14.56
CA GLU A 90 -7.16 6.77 -15.58
C GLU A 90 -8.32 7.76 -15.43
N THR A 91 -8.11 8.99 -15.88
CA THR A 91 -9.10 10.07 -15.74
C THR A 91 -9.22 10.88 -17.03
N TYR A 92 -10.44 11.27 -17.35
CA TYR A 92 -10.76 11.95 -18.60
C TYR A 92 -11.70 13.11 -18.34
N ARG A 93 -11.33 14.30 -18.85
CA ARG A 93 -12.24 15.45 -18.85
C ARG A 93 -13.28 15.28 -19.96
N ARG A 94 -14.54 15.59 -19.67
CA ARG A 94 -15.56 15.68 -20.72
C ARG A 94 -15.44 17.00 -21.49
N SER A 95 -15.30 16.91 -22.81
CA SER A 95 -15.21 18.08 -23.70
C SER A 95 -15.67 17.72 -25.11
N GLU A 96 -16.43 18.62 -25.74
CA GLU A 96 -16.88 18.49 -27.15
C GLU A 96 -17.57 17.14 -27.46
N GLY A 97 -18.36 16.62 -26.50
CA GLY A 97 -19.05 15.34 -26.67
C GLY A 97 -18.11 14.13 -26.65
N ARG A 98 -16.92 14.24 -26.06
CA ARG A 98 -15.94 13.17 -25.85
C ARG A 98 -15.36 13.26 -24.44
N PHE A 99 -14.70 12.19 -24.01
CA PHE A 99 -13.85 12.11 -22.84
C PHE A 99 -12.40 12.14 -23.33
N ILE A 100 -11.64 13.13 -22.88
CA ILE A 100 -10.27 13.40 -23.33
C ILE A 100 -9.33 13.17 -22.16
N SER A 101 -8.34 12.30 -22.35
CA SER A 101 -7.32 12.07 -21.33
C SER A 101 -6.47 13.32 -21.17
N THR A 102 -6.21 13.69 -19.92
CA THR A 102 -5.30 14.80 -19.58
C THR A 102 -3.92 14.30 -19.16
N THR A 103 -3.69 12.99 -19.14
CA THR A 103 -2.49 12.31 -18.62
C THR A 103 -1.64 11.66 -19.70
N SER A 104 -2.13 11.55 -20.95
CA SER A 104 -1.39 10.92 -22.06
C SER A 104 -0.71 11.96 -22.97
N GLU A 105 0.61 12.11 -22.86
CA GLU A 105 1.44 12.41 -24.04
C GLU A 105 1.75 11.10 -24.80
N PRO A 106 2.07 11.12 -26.11
CA PRO A 106 2.23 9.92 -26.94
C PRO A 106 3.38 8.97 -26.52
N ALA A 107 4.14 9.29 -25.48
CA ALA A 107 5.37 8.60 -25.09
C ALA A 107 5.26 7.76 -23.80
N HIS A 108 4.09 7.69 -23.16
CA HIS A 108 3.92 6.91 -21.92
C HIS A 108 2.90 5.78 -22.13
N GLU A 109 3.38 4.54 -22.06
CA GLU A 109 2.60 3.30 -22.25
C GLU A 109 1.58 3.01 -21.14
N SER A 110 1.45 3.88 -20.12
CA SER A 110 0.34 3.83 -19.17
C SER A 110 -0.21 5.24 -18.96
N GLY A 111 -1.35 5.55 -19.56
CA GLY A 111 -2.03 6.85 -19.40
C GLY A 111 -2.71 7.03 -18.04
N SER A 112 -2.38 6.22 -17.04
CA SER A 112 -3.07 6.15 -15.75
C SER A 112 -2.63 7.23 -14.79
N LEU A 113 -3.52 8.05 -14.21
CA LEU A 113 -3.21 9.02 -13.15
C LEU A 113 -2.39 8.45 -11.98
N PHE A 114 -2.66 7.20 -11.60
CA PHE A 114 -1.86 6.42 -10.66
C PHE A 114 -2.15 4.93 -10.83
N HIS A 115 -1.33 4.09 -10.21
CA HIS A 115 -1.66 2.69 -9.95
C HIS A 115 -1.45 2.31 -8.48
N THR A 116 -2.15 1.26 -8.05
CA THR A 116 -1.95 0.61 -6.75
C THR A 116 -1.54 -0.83 -6.92
N ASN A 117 -0.87 -1.35 -5.91
CA ASN A 117 -0.48 -2.75 -5.81
C ASN A 117 -0.98 -3.31 -4.47
N ASP A 118 -1.90 -4.26 -4.52
CA ASP A 118 -2.50 -4.86 -3.31
C ASP A 118 -1.54 -5.83 -2.60
N ARG A 119 -0.47 -6.25 -3.28
CA ARG A 119 0.51 -7.21 -2.79
C ARG A 119 1.95 -6.75 -3.00
N GLY A 120 2.49 -6.08 -1.99
CA GLY A 120 3.86 -5.55 -2.06
C GLY A 120 3.96 -4.07 -1.77
N ALA A 121 2.85 -3.40 -1.48
CA ALA A 121 2.85 -1.97 -1.17
C ALA A 121 1.80 -1.63 -0.11
N ASN A 122 2.02 -0.52 0.59
CA ASN A 122 1.08 0.06 1.54
C ASN A 122 0.42 1.28 0.90
N GLN A 123 -0.49 1.04 -0.04
CA GLN A 123 -1.11 2.09 -0.84
C GLN A 123 -2.59 2.20 -0.54
N SER A 124 -3.12 3.42 -0.59
CA SER A 124 -4.56 3.64 -0.48
C SER A 124 -4.94 4.96 -1.13
N VAL A 125 -6.19 5.06 -1.56
CA VAL A 125 -6.67 6.19 -2.35
C VAL A 125 -7.94 6.74 -1.73
N ASN A 126 -8.03 8.06 -1.60
CA ASN A 126 -9.25 8.75 -1.19
C ASN A 126 -9.57 9.86 -2.19
N TRP A 127 -10.77 9.82 -2.77
CA TRP A 127 -11.30 10.92 -3.57
C TRP A 127 -11.89 11.97 -2.63
N ILE A 128 -11.22 13.11 -2.53
CA ILE A 128 -11.57 14.16 -1.58
C ILE A 128 -12.01 15.44 -2.28
N LYS A 129 -12.97 16.14 -1.66
CA LYS A 129 -13.42 17.46 -2.14
C LYS A 129 -12.81 18.56 -1.30
N VAL A 130 -12.01 19.42 -1.93
CA VAL A 130 -11.36 20.55 -1.27
C VAL A 130 -11.70 21.83 -2.03
N ARG A 131 -12.36 22.77 -1.34
CA ARG A 131 -12.76 24.08 -1.90
C ARG A 131 -13.53 23.97 -3.23
N GLY A 132 -14.45 23.00 -3.31
CA GLY A 132 -15.30 22.79 -4.48
C GLY A 132 -14.68 21.94 -5.60
N LYS A 133 -13.39 21.60 -5.53
CA LYS A 133 -12.70 20.78 -6.53
C LYS A 133 -12.41 19.38 -6.00
N MET A 134 -12.43 18.40 -6.90
CA MET A 134 -12.01 17.04 -6.58
C MET A 134 -10.49 16.90 -6.67
N TYR A 135 -9.95 16.15 -5.73
CA TYR A 135 -8.55 15.73 -5.69
C TYR A 135 -8.46 14.27 -5.30
N VAL A 136 -7.37 13.64 -5.69
CA VAL A 136 -7.00 12.32 -5.20
C VAL A 136 -5.97 12.50 -4.10
N ALA A 137 -6.27 12.03 -2.89
CA ALA A 137 -5.30 11.82 -1.84
C ALA A 137 -4.74 10.40 -1.97
N TYR A 138 -3.63 10.28 -2.69
CA TYR A 138 -2.91 9.03 -2.91
C TYR A 138 -1.91 8.82 -1.77
N ARG A 139 -2.13 7.81 -0.94
CA ARG A 139 -1.20 7.43 0.14
C ARG A 139 -0.23 6.38 -0.38
N ASN A 140 1.06 6.64 -0.22
CA ASN A 140 2.12 5.64 -0.28
C ASN A 140 2.79 5.56 1.10
N GLY A 141 2.71 4.41 1.75
CA GLY A 141 3.19 4.21 3.10
C GLY A 141 4.35 3.23 3.20
N SER A 142 5.06 3.34 4.30
CA SER A 142 6.02 2.35 4.80
C SER A 142 5.99 2.38 6.34
N TYR A 143 6.69 1.46 6.98
CA TYR A 143 6.70 1.38 8.43
C TYR A 143 7.18 2.71 9.03
N GLY A 144 6.27 3.37 9.76
CA GLY A 144 6.57 4.62 10.45
C GLY A 144 6.42 5.89 9.61
N VAL A 145 5.99 5.79 8.34
CA VAL A 145 5.72 6.98 7.53
C VAL A 145 4.63 6.75 6.49
N ASP A 146 3.74 7.71 6.36
CA ASP A 146 2.84 7.84 5.22
C ASP A 146 3.20 9.11 4.44
N GLN A 147 3.28 9.00 3.12
CA GLN A 147 3.26 10.13 2.21
C GLN A 147 1.89 10.17 1.53
N VAL A 148 1.19 11.29 1.65
CA VAL A 148 -0.07 11.53 0.96
C VAL A 148 0.16 12.59 -0.10
N PHE A 149 0.10 12.17 -1.36
CA PHE A 149 0.21 13.01 -2.54
C PHE A 149 -1.18 13.52 -2.93
N LEU A 150 -1.30 14.83 -3.12
CA LEU A 150 -2.55 15.45 -3.56
C LEU A 150 -2.53 15.64 -5.08
N LEU A 151 -3.11 14.68 -5.79
CA LEU A 151 -3.16 14.69 -7.26
C LEU A 151 -4.40 15.43 -7.76
N ASN A 152 -4.24 16.21 -8.82
CA ASN A 152 -5.37 16.76 -9.56
C ASN A 152 -5.80 15.75 -10.64
N PRO A 153 -7.05 15.27 -10.64
CA PRO A 153 -7.46 14.22 -11.57
C PRO A 153 -7.59 14.68 -13.02
N LEU A 154 -7.63 15.97 -13.32
CA LEU A 154 -7.85 16.49 -14.68
C LEU A 154 -6.69 17.35 -15.18
N LYS A 155 -5.48 17.10 -14.66
CA LYS A 155 -4.24 17.81 -15.02
C LYS A 155 -3.03 16.88 -14.92
N ILE A 156 -1.99 17.25 -15.66
CA ILE A 156 -0.64 16.69 -15.53
C ILE A 156 -0.04 17.10 -14.17
N ASN A 157 0.47 16.14 -13.40
CA ASN A 157 0.85 16.28 -11.98
C ASN A 157 2.37 16.41 -11.75
N ASN A 158 3.06 17.22 -12.56
CA ASN A 158 4.53 17.32 -12.54
C ASN A 158 5.15 17.57 -11.15
N LYS A 159 4.44 18.35 -10.33
CA LYS A 159 4.76 18.62 -8.94
C LYS A 159 3.48 18.67 -8.14
N VAL A 160 3.41 17.88 -7.09
CA VAL A 160 2.23 17.76 -6.24
C VAL A 160 2.56 18.19 -4.82
N PRO A 161 1.59 18.80 -4.10
CA PRO A 161 1.68 18.91 -2.66
C PRO A 161 1.70 17.52 -2.02
N THR A 162 2.66 17.30 -1.13
CA THR A 162 2.80 16.06 -0.37
C THR A 162 2.72 16.36 1.11
N LEU A 163 1.87 15.62 1.82
CA LEU A 163 1.84 15.56 3.28
C LEU A 163 2.62 14.32 3.73
N THR A 164 3.67 14.50 4.51
CA THR A 164 4.39 13.40 5.16
C THR A 164 4.00 13.33 6.63
N VAL A 165 3.47 12.19 7.04
CA VAL A 165 3.14 11.88 8.43
C VAL A 165 4.09 10.80 8.91
N ARG A 166 4.90 11.11 9.92
CA ARG A 166 5.76 10.13 10.58
C ARG A 166 5.13 9.66 11.87
N TYR A 167 5.33 8.38 12.16
CA TYR A 167 4.77 7.71 13.31
C TYR A 167 5.86 7.07 14.16
N GLY A 168 5.63 7.05 15.47
CA GLY A 168 6.28 6.14 16.40
C GLY A 168 5.29 5.04 16.78
N TYR A 169 5.79 3.85 17.09
CA TYR A 169 4.96 2.72 17.53
C TYR A 169 5.29 2.35 18.97
N GLN A 170 4.26 2.11 19.76
CA GLN A 170 4.37 1.35 21.00
C GLN A 170 4.08 -0.11 20.68
N LEU A 171 5.14 -0.89 20.48
CA LEU A 171 5.06 -2.31 20.15
C LEU A 171 4.89 -3.16 21.39
N THR A 172 4.07 -4.19 21.28
CA THR A 172 3.76 -5.15 22.35
C THR A 172 3.70 -6.55 21.79
N VAL A 173 4.16 -7.53 22.57
CA VAL A 173 4.02 -8.96 22.25
C VAL A 173 2.87 -9.48 23.11
N PRO A 174 1.72 -9.84 22.52
CA PRO A 174 0.61 -10.45 23.27
C PRO A 174 1.03 -11.70 24.03
N HIS A 175 0.42 -11.96 25.19
CA HIS A 175 0.70 -13.18 25.97
C HIS A 175 0.12 -14.40 25.25
N THR A 176 -1.16 -14.32 24.87
CA THR A 176 -1.80 -15.28 23.99
C THR A 176 -1.32 -15.05 22.56
N GLN A 177 -0.74 -16.10 21.98
CA GLN A 177 -0.25 -16.18 20.61
C GLN A 177 -1.07 -17.22 19.85
N TYR A 178 -0.93 -17.28 18.53
CA TYR A 178 -1.62 -18.26 17.70
C TYR A 178 -0.60 -19.06 16.89
N MET A 179 -0.89 -20.34 16.69
CA MET A 179 -0.12 -21.20 15.78
C MET A 179 -0.24 -20.68 14.33
N GLU A 180 0.54 -21.25 13.40
CA GLU A 180 0.50 -20.87 11.98
C GLU A 180 -0.88 -21.05 11.33
N ASP A 181 -1.75 -21.89 11.92
CA ASP A 181 -3.15 -22.03 11.50
C ASP A 181 -4.04 -20.81 11.81
N GLY A 182 -3.49 -19.81 12.51
CA GLY A 182 -4.15 -18.56 12.90
C GLY A 182 -5.32 -18.72 13.87
N THR A 183 -5.60 -19.93 14.35
CA THR A 183 -6.84 -20.25 15.09
C THR A 183 -6.59 -20.97 16.39
N THR A 184 -5.51 -21.75 16.49
CA THR A 184 -5.14 -22.46 17.72
C THR A 184 -4.32 -21.54 18.62
N PRO A 185 -4.86 -21.11 19.78
CA PRO A 185 -4.13 -20.24 20.70
C PRO A 185 -3.10 -21.03 21.53
N PHE A 186 -2.03 -20.36 21.93
CA PHE A 186 -1.10 -20.83 22.96
C PHE A 186 -0.63 -19.68 23.84
N GLU A 187 -0.27 -19.97 25.08
CA GLU A 187 0.27 -18.96 26.00
C GLU A 187 1.79 -18.90 25.92
N LEU A 188 2.31 -17.70 25.71
CA LEU A 188 3.74 -17.46 25.61
C LEU A 188 4.38 -17.44 26.99
N ASP A 189 5.49 -18.17 27.18
CA ASP A 189 6.25 -18.13 28.42
C ASP A 189 6.59 -16.67 28.82
N PRO A 190 6.31 -16.24 30.08
CA PRO A 190 6.51 -14.85 30.48
C PRO A 190 7.95 -14.35 30.37
N ALA A 191 8.95 -15.23 30.56
CA ALA A 191 10.35 -14.84 30.42
C ALA A 191 10.69 -14.61 28.94
N LEU A 192 10.23 -15.49 28.06
CA LEU A 192 10.36 -15.32 26.61
C LEU A 192 9.65 -14.05 26.12
N GLN A 193 8.40 -13.81 26.54
CA GLN A 193 7.65 -12.60 26.19
C GLN A 193 8.44 -11.33 26.55
N LYS A 194 9.05 -11.29 27.74
CA LYS A 194 9.88 -10.16 28.18
C LYS A 194 11.13 -9.98 27.34
N VAL A 195 11.77 -11.07 26.90
CA VAL A 195 12.92 -11.02 25.99
C VAL A 195 12.52 -10.43 24.64
N LEU A 196 11.42 -10.90 24.05
CA LEU A 196 10.91 -10.40 22.76
C LEU A 196 10.53 -8.91 22.86
N ALA A 197 9.80 -8.52 23.91
CA ALA A 197 9.42 -7.13 24.13
C ALA A 197 10.64 -6.19 24.26
N LYS A 198 11.71 -6.64 24.95
CA LYS A 198 12.96 -5.87 25.06
C LYS A 198 13.65 -5.66 23.72
N ALA A 199 13.60 -6.65 22.82
CA ALA A 199 14.19 -6.53 21.49
C ALA A 199 13.47 -5.44 20.67
N LEU A 200 12.14 -5.41 20.73
CA LEU A 200 11.32 -4.43 20.01
C LEU A 200 11.54 -2.98 20.46
N ILE A 201 11.91 -2.73 21.72
CA ILE A 201 12.24 -1.37 22.20
C ILE A 201 13.39 -0.77 21.39
N LYS A 202 14.39 -1.58 21.00
CA LYS A 202 15.55 -1.10 20.23
C LYS A 202 15.19 -0.71 18.79
N VAL A 203 14.19 -1.38 18.20
CA VAL A 203 13.68 -1.08 16.86
C VAL A 203 12.97 0.28 16.83
N ASN A 204 12.32 0.69 17.92
CA ASN A 204 11.67 2.00 18.00
C ASN A 204 12.63 3.15 18.32
N ALA A 205 13.77 2.87 18.97
CA ALA A 205 14.75 3.88 19.38
C ALA A 205 15.77 4.23 18.28
N SER A 206 15.89 3.36 17.29
CA SER A 206 16.70 3.57 16.09
C SER A 206 15.70 3.89 14.98
N GLU A 207 15.87 4.96 14.19
CA GLU A 207 15.18 4.98 12.89
C GLU A 207 15.54 3.65 12.21
N ALA A 208 14.54 2.81 11.92
CA ALA A 208 14.71 1.40 11.58
C ALA A 208 15.91 1.24 10.63
N GLN A 209 17.00 0.61 11.11
CA GLN A 209 18.17 0.42 10.28
C GLN A 209 17.76 -0.50 9.13
N GLU A 210 17.90 -0.01 7.90
CA GLU A 210 17.54 -0.73 6.69
C GLU A 210 18.09 -2.16 6.73
N THR A 211 17.21 -3.14 6.55
CA THR A 211 17.58 -4.55 6.50
C THR A 211 18.60 -4.79 5.39
N GLY A 212 19.66 -5.54 5.66
CA GLY A 212 20.67 -5.93 4.66
C GLY A 212 21.89 -5.00 4.52
N GLN A 213 21.98 -3.90 5.28
CA GLN A 213 23.17 -3.01 5.28
C GLN A 213 24.05 -3.11 6.54
N GLN A 214 23.91 -4.20 7.31
CA GLN A 214 24.63 -4.37 8.57
C GLN A 214 26.13 -4.59 8.32
N LYS A 215 26.97 -3.69 8.84
CA LYS A 215 28.45 -3.79 8.74
C LYS A 215 29.05 -4.71 9.80
N THR A 216 28.31 -4.99 10.86
CA THR A 216 28.70 -5.86 11.97
C THR A 216 27.70 -7.00 12.10
N PRO A 217 28.13 -8.20 12.48
CA PRO A 217 27.23 -9.33 12.62
C PRO A 217 26.22 -9.05 13.74
N ILE A 218 24.97 -9.42 13.51
CA ILE A 218 23.86 -9.25 14.45
C ILE A 218 24.04 -10.20 15.64
N CYS A 219 24.39 -11.46 15.34
CA CYS A 219 24.74 -12.46 16.35
C CYS A 219 26.25 -12.76 16.31
N PRO A 220 26.87 -13.13 17.45
CA PRO A 220 28.27 -13.55 17.46
C PRO A 220 28.50 -14.75 16.53
N ILE A 221 29.52 -14.67 15.69
CA ILE A 221 29.90 -15.73 14.76
C ILE A 221 30.75 -16.77 15.52
N PRO A 222 30.30 -18.02 15.67
CA PRO A 222 31.12 -19.06 16.28
C PRO A 222 32.29 -19.43 15.36
N SER A 223 33.41 -19.87 15.93
CA SER A 223 34.58 -20.31 15.15
C SER A 223 34.29 -21.52 14.25
N SER A 224 33.20 -22.23 14.50
CA SER A 224 32.72 -23.37 13.69
C SER A 224 31.80 -22.97 12.55
N ALA A 225 31.46 -21.68 12.38
CA ALA A 225 30.60 -21.22 11.30
C ALA A 225 31.27 -21.46 9.94
N GLN A 226 30.55 -22.12 9.03
CA GLN A 226 31.01 -22.33 7.65
C GLN A 226 30.69 -21.13 6.76
N ASP A 227 29.57 -20.47 7.02
CA ASP A 227 29.12 -19.27 6.33
C ASP A 227 28.91 -18.14 7.35
N SER A 228 29.68 -17.06 7.21
CA SER A 228 29.58 -15.89 8.09
C SER A 228 28.43 -14.98 7.74
N ASP A 229 27.95 -14.98 6.49
CA ASP A 229 26.95 -14.02 5.98
C ASP A 229 25.60 -14.22 6.66
N ASP A 230 25.36 -15.47 7.07
CA ASP A 230 24.20 -15.92 7.82
C ASP A 230 23.99 -15.19 9.16
N TYR A 231 25.03 -14.52 9.67
CA TYR A 231 25.03 -13.80 10.94
C TYR A 231 24.78 -12.28 10.78
N TYR A 232 24.76 -11.75 9.56
CA TYR A 232 24.63 -10.31 9.29
C TYR A 232 23.20 -9.87 8.97
N SER A 233 22.32 -10.79 8.59
CA SER A 233 20.91 -10.48 8.31
C SER A 233 19.99 -11.68 8.52
N PHE A 234 18.70 -11.42 8.57
CA PHE A 234 17.69 -12.48 8.59
C PHE A 234 17.55 -13.19 7.23
N GLY A 235 18.10 -12.61 6.15
CA GLY A 235 18.01 -13.13 4.78
C GLY A 235 16.98 -12.38 3.91
N ALA A 236 16.64 -12.94 2.74
CA ALA A 236 15.63 -12.37 1.85
C ALA A 236 14.23 -12.41 2.48
N SER A 237 13.42 -11.38 2.24
CA SER A 237 12.02 -11.33 2.68
C SER A 237 11.08 -11.75 1.56
N TYR A 238 9.86 -12.14 1.94
CA TYR A 238 8.78 -12.39 0.99
C TYR A 238 8.27 -11.05 0.43
N TYR A 239 8.04 -10.97 -0.88
CA TYR A 239 7.64 -9.72 -1.56
C TYR A 239 6.31 -9.13 -1.04
N ALA A 240 5.45 -9.97 -0.46
CA ALA A 240 4.16 -9.55 0.08
C ALA A 240 4.21 -9.01 1.52
N VAL A 241 5.41 -8.83 2.09
CA VAL A 241 5.59 -8.20 3.40
C VAL A 241 6.70 -7.15 3.40
N GLU A 242 6.61 -6.20 4.30
CA GLU A 242 7.62 -5.18 4.53
C GLU A 242 8.58 -5.63 5.65
N PRO A 243 9.86 -5.94 5.35
CA PRO A 243 10.86 -6.16 6.38
C PRO A 243 11.24 -4.81 7.02
N VAL A 244 11.03 -4.69 8.34
CA VAL A 244 11.23 -3.42 9.05
C VAL A 244 12.64 -3.31 9.61
N ALA A 245 13.07 -4.32 10.37
CA ALA A 245 14.38 -4.31 11.01
C ALA A 245 14.80 -5.73 11.40
N ASP A 246 16.10 -6.00 11.30
CA ASP A 246 16.75 -7.19 11.85
C ASP A 246 17.41 -6.84 13.19
N MET A 247 17.30 -7.71 14.18
CA MET A 247 17.80 -7.46 15.53
C MET A 247 18.22 -8.77 16.24
N PRO A 248 19.17 -8.71 17.19
CA PRO A 248 19.53 -9.89 17.96
C PRO A 248 18.52 -10.15 19.08
N VAL A 249 18.19 -11.42 19.27
CA VAL A 249 17.37 -11.91 20.37
C VAL A 249 18.11 -13.06 21.04
N VAL A 250 18.42 -12.92 22.33
CA VAL A 250 19.11 -13.97 23.10
C VAL A 250 18.12 -14.71 23.97
N ILE A 251 17.97 -16.01 23.74
CA ILE A 251 17.10 -16.91 24.52
C ILE A 251 17.99 -17.97 25.16
N GLY A 252 18.05 -17.99 26.50
CA GLY A 252 19.05 -18.79 27.21
C GLY A 252 20.46 -18.33 26.83
N ASN A 253 21.28 -19.26 26.31
CA ASN A 253 22.65 -18.98 25.86
C ASN A 253 22.77 -18.89 24.33
N GLU A 254 21.64 -18.90 23.61
CA GLU A 254 21.62 -18.92 22.15
C GLU A 254 21.20 -17.55 21.59
N CYS A 255 21.88 -17.11 20.54
CA CYS A 255 21.54 -15.88 19.81
C CYS A 255 20.73 -16.24 18.56
N PHE A 256 19.60 -15.57 18.41
CA PHE A 256 18.72 -15.63 17.25
C PHE A 256 18.76 -14.27 16.53
N ILE A 257 18.67 -14.30 15.20
CA ILE A 257 18.36 -13.10 14.42
C ILE A 257 16.84 -13.05 14.32
N ALA A 258 16.26 -11.95 14.78
CA ALA A 258 14.84 -11.69 14.65
C ALA A 258 14.59 -10.61 13.61
N ARG A 259 13.52 -10.74 12.83
CA ARG A 259 13.03 -9.73 11.90
C ARG A 259 11.65 -9.27 12.31
N LEU A 260 11.47 -7.96 12.48
CA LEU A 260 10.13 -7.36 12.54
C LEU A 260 9.62 -7.22 11.11
N ILE A 261 8.44 -7.75 10.86
CA ILE A 261 7.75 -7.74 9.58
C ILE A 261 6.43 -6.98 9.74
N ASN A 262 6.18 -6.03 8.85
CA ASN A 262 4.92 -5.33 8.73
C ASN A 262 4.15 -5.87 7.51
N TRP A 263 2.86 -6.14 7.68
CA TRP A 263 1.97 -6.49 6.57
C TRP A 263 1.48 -5.21 5.87
N TYR A 264 2.43 -4.48 5.28
CA TYR A 264 2.24 -3.23 4.54
C TYR A 264 1.19 -2.30 5.15
N GLY A 265 1.30 -2.02 6.45
CA GLY A 265 0.51 -0.99 7.11
C GLY A 265 -0.91 -1.38 7.50
N SER A 266 -1.24 -2.67 7.49
CA SER A 266 -2.48 -3.18 8.09
C SER A 266 -2.62 -2.68 9.54
N TYR A 267 -3.62 -1.83 9.76
CA TYR A 267 -3.86 -1.18 11.04
C TYR A 267 -5.35 -1.25 11.40
N SER A 268 -5.65 -1.66 12.63
CA SER A 268 -7.01 -1.61 13.17
C SER A 268 -7.07 -0.75 14.43
N ASP A 269 -8.22 -0.11 14.67
CA ASP A 269 -8.44 0.64 15.91
C ASP A 269 -8.46 -0.27 17.15
N LYS A 270 -8.73 -1.57 16.98
CA LYS A 270 -8.77 -2.55 18.06
C LYS A 270 -7.39 -3.05 18.47
N ASP A 271 -6.58 -3.47 17.49
CA ASP A 271 -5.33 -4.20 17.73
C ASP A 271 -4.08 -3.38 17.34
N GLY A 272 -4.28 -2.28 16.61
CA GLY A 272 -3.20 -1.44 16.10
C GLY A 272 -2.59 -2.01 14.83
N LEU A 273 -1.30 -1.76 14.64
CA LEU A 273 -0.48 -2.39 13.61
C LEU A 273 -0.45 -3.90 13.84
N PHE A 274 -0.76 -4.66 12.79
CA PHE A 274 -0.54 -6.11 12.78
C PHE A 274 0.87 -6.41 12.21
N ALA A 275 1.76 -6.87 13.08
CA ALA A 275 3.13 -7.20 12.74
C ALA A 275 3.52 -8.60 13.22
N LEU A 276 4.60 -9.14 12.65
CA LEU A 276 5.20 -10.41 13.07
C LEU A 276 6.66 -10.20 13.46
N LEU A 277 7.08 -10.87 14.52
CA LEU A 277 8.48 -11.00 14.89
C LEU A 277 8.91 -12.44 14.62
N THR A 278 9.68 -12.64 13.56
CA THR A 278 10.15 -13.97 13.16
C THR A 278 11.60 -14.15 13.61
N LEU A 279 11.93 -15.29 14.21
CA LEU A 279 13.24 -15.63 14.76
C LEU A 279 13.83 -16.81 14.00
N ARG A 280 15.09 -16.68 13.60
CA ARG A 280 15.89 -17.76 13.03
C ARG A 280 17.18 -17.89 13.81
N LYS A 281 17.66 -19.12 13.98
CA LYS A 281 19.02 -19.37 14.48
C LYS A 281 19.99 -19.32 13.29
N PRO A 282 20.95 -18.38 13.26
CA PRO A 282 21.93 -18.32 12.17
C PRO A 282 22.77 -19.60 12.12
N GLY A 283 23.12 -20.08 10.92
CA GLY A 283 23.83 -21.34 10.72
C GLY A 283 23.03 -22.60 11.04
N SER A 284 21.71 -22.50 11.25
CA SER A 284 20.80 -23.64 11.36
C SER A 284 19.81 -23.64 10.20
N GLU A 285 19.45 -24.85 9.74
CA GLU A 285 18.36 -25.08 8.78
C GLU A 285 16.99 -25.22 9.48
N ASP A 286 16.94 -25.10 10.82
CA ASP A 286 15.70 -25.16 11.57
C ASP A 286 14.69 -24.10 11.11
N GLN A 287 13.41 -24.48 11.12
CA GLN A 287 12.33 -23.56 10.79
C GLN A 287 12.30 -22.35 11.71
N ALA A 288 12.10 -21.19 11.09
CA ALA A 288 11.95 -19.93 11.81
C ALA A 288 10.66 -19.93 12.66
N ARG A 289 10.71 -19.29 13.82
CA ARG A 289 9.56 -19.18 14.73
C ARG A 289 8.98 -17.79 14.68
N SER A 290 7.66 -17.65 14.52
CA SER A 290 7.00 -16.35 14.43
C SER A 290 6.14 -16.06 15.67
N TYR A 291 6.13 -14.79 16.08
CA TYR A 291 5.28 -14.28 17.15
C TYR A 291 4.53 -13.03 16.67
N SER A 292 3.25 -12.95 16.98
CA SER A 292 2.43 -11.77 16.73
C SER A 292 2.92 -10.58 17.56
N VAL A 293 2.92 -9.41 16.94
CA VAL A 293 3.25 -8.14 17.55
C VAL A 293 2.15 -7.13 17.21
N ASN A 294 1.66 -6.45 18.24
CA ASN A 294 0.69 -5.38 18.10
C ASN A 294 1.36 -4.03 18.31
N GLY A 295 1.01 -3.04 17.50
CA GLY A 295 1.63 -1.71 17.56
C GLY A 295 0.64 -0.56 17.64
N ARG A 296 0.61 0.17 18.75
CA ARG A 296 -0.14 1.44 18.82
C ARG A 296 0.71 2.57 18.26
N ARG A 297 0.30 3.12 17.11
CA ARG A 297 0.98 4.27 16.48
C ARG A 297 0.56 5.59 17.09
N HIS A 298 1.49 6.53 17.13
CA HIS A 298 1.24 7.94 17.43
C HIS A 298 2.02 8.80 16.44
N ILE A 299 1.46 9.95 16.08
CA ILE A 299 2.12 10.89 15.17
C ILE A 299 3.30 11.52 15.88
N THR A 300 4.49 11.44 15.29
CA THR A 300 5.71 12.07 15.81
C THR A 300 6.05 13.34 15.04
N ARG A 301 5.72 13.40 13.75
CA ARG A 301 5.94 14.58 12.92
C ARG A 301 4.96 14.64 11.77
N VAL A 302 4.58 15.85 11.40
CA VAL A 302 3.87 16.15 10.17
C VAL A 302 4.67 17.21 9.42
N SER A 303 4.87 17.03 8.12
CA SER A 303 5.52 18.01 7.26
C SER A 303 4.88 18.04 5.88
N THR A 304 5.06 19.15 5.17
CA THR A 304 4.57 19.31 3.80
C THR A 304 5.71 19.65 2.87
N SER A 305 5.64 19.17 1.64
CA SER A 305 6.55 19.52 0.56
C SER A 305 5.79 19.64 -0.76
N ILE A 306 6.49 20.10 -1.80
CA ILE A 306 6.01 20.03 -3.18
C ILE A 306 7.11 19.35 -3.99
N GLY A 307 6.77 18.27 -4.68
CA GLY A 307 7.73 17.43 -5.39
C GLY A 307 7.08 16.48 -6.37
N LYS A 308 7.87 15.56 -6.93
CA LYS A 308 7.31 14.45 -7.71
C LYS A 308 6.57 13.50 -6.78
N ALA A 309 5.51 12.90 -7.29
CA ALA A 309 4.88 11.78 -6.60
C ALA A 309 5.67 10.49 -6.84
N GLU A 310 5.49 9.52 -5.94
CA GLU A 310 6.22 8.26 -5.90
C GLU A 310 5.25 7.09 -5.67
N GLY A 311 5.73 5.86 -5.86
CA GLY A 311 5.00 4.64 -5.54
C GLY A 311 3.91 4.27 -6.54
N GLY A 312 3.93 4.84 -7.75
CA GLY A 312 2.91 4.55 -8.78
C GLY A 312 2.07 5.76 -9.18
N ALA A 313 2.38 6.93 -8.64
CA ALA A 313 1.84 8.22 -9.09
C ALA A 313 2.89 9.09 -9.84
N GLU A 314 3.98 8.49 -10.30
CA GLU A 314 5.22 9.21 -10.69
C GLU A 314 5.25 9.75 -12.13
N TYR A 315 4.34 9.29 -12.99
CA TYR A 315 4.47 9.40 -14.45
C TYR A 315 3.67 10.55 -15.09
N PHE A 316 3.56 11.74 -14.47
CA PHE A 316 2.70 12.81 -15.01
C PHE A 316 3.32 14.18 -14.83
#